data_AF-A0A936JDL3-F1
#
_entry.id   AF-A0A936JDL3-F1
#
_cell.length_a   1.000
_cell.length_b   1.000
_cell.length_c   1.000
_cell.angle_alpha   90.00
_cell.angle_beta   90.00
_cell.angle_gamma   90.00
#
_symmetry.space_group_name_H-M   'P 1'
#
loop_
_entity.id
_entity.type
_entity.pdbx_description
1 polymer ?
#
loop_
_entity_poly.entity_id
_entity_poly.type
_entity_poly.pdbx_seq_one_letter_code
_entity_poly.pdbx_strand_id
1 'polypeptide(L)'
;MSINLKYFLVLFISFATTGVFAQAIDKPIVDFTNTKIYEIGGIKVTGAKFSDENAIISVSGLKNGEKVRVPGEEIGYALKNSLD
;
A
#
# COMPACT_ATOMS: atom_id res chain seq x y z
N MET A 1 52.98 7.36 -14.02
CA MET A 1 52.26 7.40 -12.74
C MET A 1 51.94 5.96 -12.36
N SER A 2 52.67 5.38 -11.41
CA SER A 2 52.47 3.97 -11.03
C SER A 2 51.38 3.87 -9.98
N ILE A 3 50.26 3.23 -10.33
CA ILE A 3 49.19 2.95 -9.36
C ILE A 3 49.71 1.88 -8.38
N ASN A 4 49.68 2.15 -7.08
CA ASN A 4 50.15 1.17 -6.10
C ASN A 4 49.09 0.09 -5.88
N LEU A 5 49.47 -1.17 -6.10
CA LEU A 5 48.60 -2.35 -6.02
C LEU A 5 47.83 -2.44 -4.69
N LYS A 6 48.39 -1.91 -3.60
CA LYS A 6 47.74 -1.83 -2.28
C LYS A 6 46.45 -1.00 -2.31
N TYR A 7 46.44 0.15 -3.00
CA TYR A 7 45.24 0.99 -3.10
C TYR A 7 44.18 0.37 -4.01
N PHE A 8 44.60 -0.36 -5.04
CA PHE A 8 43.69 -1.11 -5.90
C PHE A 8 42.96 -2.20 -5.12
N LEU A 9 43.68 -2.92 -4.25
CA LEU A 9 43.12 -3.99 -3.41
C LEU A 9 42.15 -3.45 -2.35
N VAL A 10 42.45 -2.28 -1.77
CA VAL A 10 41.56 -1.59 -0.81
C VAL A 10 40.24 -1.14 -1.47
N LEU A 11 40.30 -0.60 -2.69
CA LEU A 11 39.12 -0.21 -3.45
C LEU A 11 38.23 -1.43 -3.78
N PHE A 12 38.85 -2.55 -4.15
CA PHE A 12 38.13 -3.78 -4.49
C PHE A 12 37.38 -4.36 -3.28
N ILE A 13 37.98 -4.33 -2.09
CA ILE A 13 37.34 -4.80 -0.85
C ILE A 13 36.13 -3.94 -0.48
N SER A 14 36.23 -2.61 -0.64
CA SER A 14 35.11 -1.70 -0.34
C SER A 14 33.88 -1.94 -1.22
N PHE A 15 34.05 -2.47 -2.43
CA PHE A 15 32.95 -2.78 -3.34
C PHE A 15 32.31 -4.14 -3.06
N ALA A 16 33.02 -5.05 -2.40
CA ALA A 16 32.55 -6.40 -2.12
C ALA A 16 31.57 -6.48 -0.92
N THR A 17 31.41 -5.40 -0.13
CA THR A 17 30.65 -5.43 1.13
C THR A 17 29.23 -4.88 1.04
N THR A 18 28.74 -4.45 -0.13
CA THR A 18 27.35 -3.99 -0.26
C THR A 18 26.38 -5.16 -0.47
N GLY A 19 26.13 -5.91 0.61
CA GLY A 19 25.00 -6.85 0.65
C GLY A 19 23.69 -6.07 0.79
N VAL A 20 22.93 -5.92 -0.31
CA VAL A 20 21.58 -5.36 -0.25
C VAL A 20 20.61 -6.49 0.05
N PHE A 21 19.98 -6.44 1.23
CA PHE A 21 18.86 -7.33 1.55
C PHE A 21 17.58 -6.71 0.99
N ALA A 22 16.82 -7.48 0.21
CA ALA A 22 15.47 -7.09 -0.17
C ALA A 22 14.60 -7.00 1.10
N GLN A 23 13.84 -5.92 1.25
CA GLN A 23 12.85 -5.82 2.31
C GLN A 23 11.73 -6.80 1.98
N ALA A 24 11.63 -7.90 2.75
CA ALA A 24 10.48 -8.77 2.70
C ALA A 24 9.31 -7.99 3.32
N ILE A 25 8.49 -7.38 2.46
CA ILE A 25 7.21 -6.85 2.90
C ILE A 25 6.37 -8.09 3.24
N ASP A 26 6.12 -8.31 4.52
CA ASP A 26 5.14 -9.27 5.02
C ASP A 26 3.75 -8.77 4.63
N LYS A 27 3.45 -8.87 3.32
CA LYS A 27 2.12 -8.53 2.81
C LYS A 27 1.23 -9.68 3.26
N PRO A 28 0.13 -9.41 4.00
CA PRO A 28 -0.87 -10.44 4.20
C PRO A 28 -1.25 -10.97 2.83
N ILE A 29 -1.14 -12.28 2.65
CA ILE A 29 -1.65 -12.95 1.45
C ILE A 29 -3.15 -12.75 1.52
N VAL A 30 -3.65 -11.75 0.79
CA VAL A 30 -5.08 -11.54 0.65
C VAL A 30 -5.56 -12.69 -0.21
N ASP A 31 -6.22 -13.65 0.42
CA ASP A 31 -6.82 -14.78 -0.28
C ASP A 31 -8.05 -14.28 -1.05
N PHE A 32 -7.86 -14.03 -2.35
CA PHE A 32 -8.92 -13.60 -3.26
C PHE A 32 -9.86 -14.75 -3.67
N THR A 33 -9.62 -15.98 -3.22
CA THR A 33 -10.47 -17.13 -3.58
C THR A 33 -11.72 -17.23 -2.71
N ASN A 34 -11.73 -16.57 -1.55
CA ASN A 34 -12.78 -16.70 -0.53
C ASN A 34 -13.54 -15.39 -0.32
N THR A 35 -14.25 -14.94 -1.35
CA THR A 35 -15.11 -13.74 -1.27
C THR A 35 -16.28 -13.98 -0.31
N LYS A 36 -16.41 -13.12 0.69
CA LYS A 36 -17.55 -13.09 1.61
C LYS A 36 -18.31 -11.77 1.48
N ILE A 37 -19.63 -11.83 1.71
CA ILE A 37 -20.50 -10.66 1.73
C ILE A 37 -20.60 -10.18 3.18
N TYR A 38 -20.34 -8.89 3.39
CA TYR A 38 -20.46 -8.22 4.68
C TYR A 38 -21.40 -7.02 4.56
N GLU A 39 -21.95 -6.59 5.68
CA GLU A 39 -22.75 -5.36 5.79
C GLU A 39 -21.91 -4.24 6.41
N ILE A 40 -22.01 -3.03 5.85
CA ILE A 40 -21.31 -1.85 6.36
C ILE A 40 -22.03 -1.35 7.62
N GLY A 41 -21.44 -1.59 8.80
CA GLY A 41 -21.98 -1.10 10.08
C GLY A 41 -21.78 0.39 10.34
N GLY A 42 -20.82 1.02 9.66
CA GLY A 42 -20.49 2.44 9.82
C GLY A 42 -19.26 2.83 9.01
N ILE A 43 -19.23 4.06 8.51
CA ILE A 43 -18.10 4.64 7.79
C ILE A 43 -17.51 5.77 8.64
N LYS A 44 -16.18 5.81 8.75
CA LYS A 44 -15.43 6.86 9.45
C LYS A 44 -14.30 7.34 8.56
N VAL A 45 -14.23 8.64 8.31
CA VAL A 45 -13.16 9.27 7.55
C VAL A 45 -12.12 9.84 8.50
N THR A 46 -10.84 9.61 8.22
CA THR A 46 -9.74 10.16 9.01
C THR A 46 -8.70 10.79 8.08
N GLY A 47 -8.02 11.84 8.54
CA GLY A 47 -6.98 12.51 7.75
C GLY A 47 -7.47 13.57 6.74
N ALA A 48 -8.78 13.77 6.59
CA ALA A 48 -9.34 14.89 5.82
C ALA A 48 -9.15 16.21 6.57
N LYS A 49 -8.32 17.13 6.06
CA LYS A 49 -8.07 18.44 6.70
C LYS A 49 -9.05 19.54 6.30
N PHE A 50 -9.51 19.53 5.05
CA PHE A 50 -10.33 20.60 4.48
C PHE A 50 -11.60 20.10 3.78
N SER A 51 -11.74 18.78 3.64
CA SER A 51 -12.86 18.15 2.97
C SER A 51 -13.88 17.68 4.00
N ASP A 52 -15.16 17.88 3.71
CA ASP A 52 -16.27 17.39 4.53
C ASP A 52 -16.33 15.85 4.49
N GLU A 53 -16.51 15.22 5.64
CA GLU A 53 -16.56 13.76 5.78
C GLU A 53 -17.71 13.15 4.97
N ASN A 54 -18.90 13.78 4.98
CA ASN A 54 -20.05 13.26 4.24
C ASN A 54 -19.86 13.42 2.72
N ALA A 55 -19.15 14.46 2.29
CA ALA A 55 -18.80 14.62 0.89
C ALA A 55 -17.87 13.49 0.42
N ILE A 56 -16.86 13.12 1.21
CA ILE A 56 -15.96 12.00 0.91
C ILE A 56 -16.74 10.67 0.85
N ILE A 57 -17.59 10.42 1.85
CA ILE A 57 -18.43 9.22 1.89
C ILE A 57 -19.33 9.15 0.64
N SER A 58 -19.95 10.27 0.26
CA SER A 58 -20.81 10.36 -0.92
C SER A 58 -20.05 10.03 -2.21
N VAL A 59 -18.85 10.58 -2.39
CA VAL A 59 -18.01 10.35 -3.58
C VAL A 59 -17.49 8.90 -3.62
N SER A 60 -17.20 8.30 -2.47
CA SER A 60 -16.78 6.90 -2.37
C SER A 60 -17.85 5.91 -2.88
N GLY A 61 -19.12 6.33 -2.93
CA GLY A 61 -20.24 5.46 -3.33
C GLY A 61 -20.66 4.43 -2.29
N LEU A 62 -20.01 4.37 -1.12
CA LEU A 62 -20.33 3.45 -0.02
C LEU A 62 -21.39 4.01 0.92
N LYS A 63 -22.29 3.16 1.41
CA LYS A 63 -23.34 3.54 2.38
C LYS A 63 -23.42 2.61 3.58
N ASN A 64 -23.79 3.17 4.73
CA ASN A 64 -24.13 2.35 5.91
C ASN A 64 -25.33 1.44 5.60
N GLY A 65 -25.27 0.18 6.03
CA GLY A 65 -26.26 -0.86 5.73
C GLY A 65 -26.12 -1.50 4.35
N GLU A 66 -25.15 -1.07 3.54
CA GLU A 66 -24.89 -1.67 2.23
C GLU A 66 -24.15 -3.01 2.38
N LYS A 67 -24.46 -3.95 1.48
CA LYS A 67 -23.77 -5.24 1.40
C LYS A 67 -22.62 -5.16 0.40
N VAL A 68 -21.40 -5.41 0.86
CA VAL A 68 -20.18 -5.38 0.04
C VAL A 68 -19.46 -6.71 0.05
N ARG A 69 -18.78 -7.03 -1.05
CA ARG A 69 -17.95 -8.23 -1.17
C ARG A 69 -16.53 -7.91 -0.72
N VAL A 70 -15.96 -8.77 0.13
CA VAL A 70 -14.58 -8.63 0.60
C VAL A 70 -13.84 -9.95 0.40
N PRO A 71 -12.77 -9.98 -0.40
CA PRO A 71 -12.36 -8.91 -1.34
C PRO A 71 -13.36 -8.75 -2.50
N GLY A 72 -13.52 -7.52 -3.02
CA GLY A 72 -14.49 -7.17 -4.07
C GLY A 72 -14.16 -5.83 -4.75
N GLU A 73 -14.79 -5.59 -5.91
CA GLU A 73 -14.53 -4.40 -6.74
C GLU A 73 -15.06 -3.11 -6.12
N GLU A 74 -16.08 -3.22 -5.27
CA GLU A 74 -16.77 -2.08 -4.64
C GLU A 74 -15.78 -1.23 -3.82
N ILE A 75 -14.87 -1.89 -3.10
CA ILE A 75 -13.82 -1.20 -2.31
C ILE A 75 -12.78 -0.54 -3.23
N GLY A 76 -12.43 -1.18 -4.35
CA GLY A 76 -11.50 -0.61 -5.33
C GLY A 76 -12.04 0.66 -5.98
N TYR A 77 -13.33 0.66 -6.36
CA TYR A 77 -14.00 1.84 -6.90
C TYR A 77 -14.11 2.96 -5.88
N ALA A 78 -14.47 2.64 -4.63
CA ALA A 78 -14.55 3.62 -3.55
C ALA A 78 -13.22 4.32 -3.29
N LEU A 79 -12.12 3.56 -3.30
CA LEU A 79 -10.78 4.11 -3.16
C LEU A 79 -10.43 5.04 -4.32
N LYS A 80 -10.72 4.63 -5.55
CA LYS A 80 -10.43 5.44 -6.74
C LYS A 80 -11.22 6.76 -6.73
N ASN A 81 -12.53 6.69 -6.51
CA ASN A 81 -13.38 7.87 -6.56
C ASN A 81 -13.04 8.89 -5.46
N SER A 82 -12.61 8.42 -4.28
CA SER A 82 -12.25 9.31 -3.16
C SER A 82 -10.92 10.05 -3.38
N LEU A 83 -10.11 9.61 -4.36
CA LEU A 83 -8.81 10.20 -4.71
C LEU A 83 -8.90 11.17 -5.90
N ASP A 84 -9.88 11.00 -6.78
CA ASP A 84 -10.18 11.90 -7.90
C ASP A 84 -10.90 13.18 -7.42
#